data_AF-A0AA39TEP6-F1
#
_entry.id   AF-A0AA39TEP6-F1
#
_cell.length_a   1.000
_cell.length_b   1.000
_cell.length_c   1.000
_cell.angle_alpha   90.00
_cell.angle_beta   90.00
_cell.angle_gamma   90.00
#
_symmetry.space_group_name_H-M   'P 1'
#
loop_
_entity.id
_entity.type
_entity.pdbx_description
1 polymer ?
#
loop_
_entity_poly.entity_id
_entity_poly.type
_entity_poly.pdbx_seq_one_letter_code
_entity_poly.pdbx_strand_id
1 'polypeptide(L)'
;MSSSILFFISALFFTAATASPLAARGVTPGCHPNFEGAALTLTTPSGANSWSAKPTVGAPVISGTSPSKFFFQQNGNPVISYTVKTAENNNFAVQLNGAGLSMANVDPSGSNANQKWMVDCSTCATGISGKKGVVASGCSITSNTNGLCVTNQPGAQLTLSSCNNSADQKFDFSV
;
A
#
# COMPACT_ATOMS: atom_id res chain seq x y z
N MET A 1 -61.19 37.34 36.22
CA MET A 1 -59.87 37.91 36.57
C MET A 1 -59.11 36.81 37.31
N SER A 2 -57.92 36.33 36.95
CA SER A 2 -56.96 36.65 35.91
C SER A 2 -56.17 35.36 35.66
N SER A 3 -55.87 35.05 34.41
CA SER A 3 -55.02 33.92 34.00
C SER A 3 -53.55 34.27 34.23
N SER A 4 -52.72 33.30 34.62
CA SER A 4 -51.26 33.46 34.67
C SER A 4 -50.61 32.18 34.16
N ILE A 5 -50.34 32.15 32.86
CA ILE A 5 -49.54 31.11 32.21
C ILE A 5 -48.08 31.57 32.25
N LEU A 6 -47.26 30.89 33.04
CA LEU A 6 -45.81 31.06 33.09
C LEU A 6 -45.18 30.38 31.86
N PHE A 7 -44.62 31.16 30.96
CA PHE A 7 -43.80 30.66 29.85
C PHE A 7 -42.36 30.44 30.33
N PHE A 8 -41.93 29.18 30.47
CA PHE A 8 -40.53 28.81 30.62
C PHE A 8 -39.93 28.56 29.23
N ILE A 9 -39.13 29.50 28.72
CA ILE A 9 -38.31 29.30 27.51
C ILE A 9 -36.96 28.77 27.96
N SER A 10 -36.75 27.46 27.84
CA SER A 10 -35.45 26.83 28.06
C SER A 10 -34.64 26.90 26.76
N ALA A 11 -33.59 27.71 26.74
CA ALA A 11 -32.68 27.84 25.60
C ALA A 11 -31.75 26.61 25.54
N LEU A 12 -32.00 25.73 24.56
CA LEU A 12 -31.09 24.65 24.18
C LEU A 12 -29.85 25.25 23.51
N PHE A 13 -28.76 25.40 24.25
CA PHE A 13 -27.45 25.66 23.68
C PHE A 13 -26.92 24.39 23.02
N PHE A 14 -27.08 24.28 21.69
CA PHE A 14 -26.36 23.29 20.90
C PHE A 14 -24.90 23.74 20.78
N THR A 15 -24.04 23.23 21.65
CA THR A 15 -22.58 23.26 21.42
C THR A 15 -22.27 22.30 20.27
N ALA A 16 -22.23 22.84 19.06
CA ALA A 16 -21.65 22.14 17.92
C ALA A 16 -20.15 21.94 18.21
N ALA A 17 -19.79 20.74 18.67
CA ALA A 17 -18.41 20.28 18.65
C ALA A 17 -18.00 20.16 17.19
N THR A 18 -17.43 21.22 16.62
CA THR A 18 -16.70 21.15 15.37
C THR A 18 -15.48 20.29 15.66
N ALA A 19 -15.59 18.98 15.42
CA ALA A 19 -14.43 18.11 15.32
C ALA A 19 -13.53 18.73 14.25
N SER A 20 -12.40 19.28 14.67
CA SER A 20 -11.38 19.77 13.77
C SER A 20 -11.10 18.66 12.75
N PRO A 21 -11.19 18.92 11.43
CA PRO A 21 -10.77 17.93 10.46
C PRO A 21 -9.32 17.57 10.82
N LEU A 22 -9.10 16.28 11.05
CA LEU A 22 -7.79 15.70 11.27
C LEU A 22 -6.91 16.28 10.17
N ALA A 23 -5.94 17.13 10.54
CA ALA A 23 -5.09 17.80 9.58
C ALA A 23 -4.52 16.74 8.65
N ALA A 24 -4.99 16.72 7.40
CA ALA A 24 -4.36 15.99 6.33
C ALA A 24 -2.96 16.58 6.25
N ARG A 25 -1.99 15.92 6.88
CA ARG A 25 -0.57 16.21 6.73
C ARG A 25 -0.34 16.37 5.24
N GLY A 26 0.26 17.48 4.82
CA GLY A 26 0.50 17.81 3.42
C GLY A 26 1.34 16.76 2.72
N VAL A 27 0.70 15.70 2.27
CA VAL A 27 1.23 14.77 1.28
C VAL A 27 0.84 15.40 -0.06
N THR A 28 1.82 15.82 -0.86
CA THR A 28 1.60 15.94 -2.30
C THR A 28 0.85 14.69 -2.75
N PRO A 29 -0.33 14.79 -3.40
CA PRO A 29 -1.11 13.61 -3.74
C PRO A 29 -0.24 12.75 -4.67
N GLY A 30 0.22 11.62 -4.14
CA GLY A 30 0.94 10.66 -4.95
C GLY A 30 0.02 10.01 -5.96
N CYS A 31 0.64 9.38 -6.96
CA CYS A 31 -0.09 8.66 -7.99
C CYS A 31 -0.18 7.17 -7.63
N HIS A 32 -1.27 6.54 -8.10
CA HIS A 32 -1.60 5.14 -7.84
C HIS A 32 -1.66 4.41 -9.19
N PRO A 33 -0.55 3.82 -9.66
CA PRO A 33 -0.48 3.24 -10.99
C PRO A 33 -1.29 1.94 -11.08
N ASN A 34 -2.16 1.81 -12.08
CA ASN A 34 -2.91 0.57 -12.31
C ASN A 34 -2.05 -0.56 -12.92
N PHE A 35 -0.82 -0.25 -13.34
CA PHE A 35 0.20 -1.12 -13.92
C PHE A 35 -0.20 -1.93 -15.17
N GLU A 36 -1.45 -1.83 -15.62
CA GLU A 36 -1.98 -2.43 -16.87
C GLU A 36 -1.66 -3.93 -17.02
N GLY A 37 -1.56 -4.65 -15.91
CA GLY A 37 -1.23 -6.09 -15.89
C GLY A 37 0.25 -6.42 -16.21
N ALA A 38 1.14 -5.43 -16.20
CA ALA A 38 2.56 -5.64 -16.47
C ALA A 38 3.27 -6.42 -15.35
N ALA A 39 4.26 -7.24 -15.72
CA ALA A 39 5.11 -7.96 -14.78
C ALA A 39 6.29 -7.07 -14.37
N LEU A 40 6.30 -6.64 -13.11
CA LEU A 40 7.17 -5.58 -12.61
C LEU A 40 8.30 -6.12 -11.76
N THR A 41 9.46 -5.47 -11.87
CA THR A 41 10.55 -5.57 -10.90
C THR A 41 10.47 -4.38 -9.94
N LEU A 42 10.62 -4.65 -8.64
CA LEU A 42 10.69 -3.61 -7.62
C LEU A 42 12.13 -3.50 -7.15
N THR A 43 12.71 -2.31 -7.31
CA THR A 43 14.09 -2.02 -6.90
C THR A 43 14.13 -0.90 -5.88
N THR A 44 15.09 -0.92 -4.96
CA THR A 44 15.43 0.28 -4.19
C THR A 44 15.89 1.40 -5.13
N PRO A 45 15.74 2.69 -4.80
CA PRO A 45 16.15 3.80 -5.66
C PRO A 45 17.63 3.78 -6.07
N SER A 46 18.50 3.17 -5.26
CA SER A 46 19.91 2.97 -5.62
C SER A 46 20.14 1.89 -6.68
N GLY A 47 19.11 1.11 -7.04
CA GLY A 47 19.19 -0.07 -7.90
C GLY A 47 19.91 -1.27 -7.28
N ALA A 48 20.46 -1.14 -6.06
CA ALA A 48 21.32 -2.16 -5.47
C ALA A 48 20.58 -3.43 -5.05
N ASN A 49 19.33 -3.31 -4.62
CA ASN A 49 18.51 -4.44 -4.20
C ASN A 49 17.13 -4.39 -4.85
N SER A 50 16.55 -5.58 -5.00
CA SER A 50 15.25 -5.82 -5.60
C SER A 50 14.45 -6.81 -4.76
N TRP A 51 13.14 -6.78 -4.91
CA TRP A 51 12.29 -7.81 -4.33
C TRP A 51 12.53 -9.16 -5.01
N SER A 52 12.68 -10.20 -4.20
CA SER A 52 12.87 -11.57 -4.65
C SER A 52 12.03 -12.51 -3.79
N ALA A 53 11.35 -13.47 -4.41
CA ALA A 53 10.55 -14.46 -3.70
C ALA A 53 10.45 -15.76 -4.50
N LYS A 54 10.37 -16.89 -3.80
CA LYS A 54 10.03 -18.19 -4.39
C LYS A 54 8.52 -18.41 -4.30
N PRO A 55 7.84 -18.92 -5.33
CA PRO A 55 6.40 -19.18 -5.30
C PRO A 55 6.07 -20.42 -4.46
N THR A 56 6.20 -20.30 -3.15
CA THR A 56 5.96 -21.40 -2.19
C THR A 56 5.46 -20.81 -0.89
N VAL A 57 4.42 -21.42 -0.29
CA VAL A 57 3.83 -20.92 0.96
C VAL A 57 4.91 -20.81 2.05
N GLY A 58 4.93 -19.68 2.74
CA GLY A 58 5.87 -19.38 3.83
C GLY A 58 7.25 -18.91 3.36
N ALA A 59 7.57 -18.96 2.06
CA ALA A 59 8.84 -18.43 1.57
C ALA A 59 8.92 -16.91 1.83
N PRO A 60 10.04 -16.39 2.36
CA PRO A 60 10.18 -14.97 2.62
C PRO A 60 10.25 -14.19 1.30
N VAL A 61 9.66 -12.99 1.29
CA VAL A 61 10.01 -11.99 0.29
C VAL A 61 11.24 -11.27 0.80
N ILE A 62 12.35 -11.41 0.09
CA ILE A 62 13.65 -10.87 0.48
C ILE A 62 14.02 -9.67 -0.38
N SER A 63 14.86 -8.81 0.18
CA SER A 63 15.60 -7.82 -0.58
C SER A 63 16.94 -8.42 -1.03
N GLY A 64 17.16 -8.55 -2.33
CA GLY A 64 18.38 -9.17 -2.86
C GLY A 64 18.76 -8.68 -4.26
N THR A 65 19.80 -9.28 -4.84
CA THR A 65 20.36 -8.85 -6.14
C THR A 65 19.76 -9.56 -7.34
N SER A 66 18.92 -10.58 -7.13
CA SER A 66 18.27 -11.36 -8.18
C SER A 66 16.76 -11.05 -8.19
N PRO A 67 16.30 -10.13 -9.03
CA PRO A 67 14.90 -9.68 -9.00
C PRO A 67 13.93 -10.79 -9.42
N SER A 68 12.84 -10.93 -8.65
CA SER A 68 11.63 -11.62 -9.11
C SER A 68 10.70 -10.61 -9.80
N LYS A 69 9.84 -11.11 -10.69
CA LYS A 69 8.76 -10.31 -11.28
C LYS A 69 7.46 -10.50 -10.52
N PHE A 70 6.69 -9.42 -10.39
CA PHE A 70 5.42 -9.39 -9.67
C PHE A 70 4.32 -8.71 -10.49
N PHE A 71 3.08 -9.16 -10.32
CA PHE A 71 1.89 -8.48 -10.80
C PHE A 71 1.22 -7.74 -9.65
N PHE A 72 0.88 -6.48 -9.87
CA PHE A 72 0.13 -5.65 -8.92
C PHE A 72 -1.32 -5.60 -9.39
N GLN A 73 -2.14 -6.53 -8.92
CA GLN A 73 -3.54 -6.59 -9.30
C GLN A 73 -4.37 -5.65 -8.42
N GLN A 74 -4.91 -4.59 -9.01
CA GLN A 74 -5.75 -3.64 -8.32
C GLN A 74 -7.12 -4.26 -7.98
N ASN A 75 -7.47 -4.27 -6.70
CA ASN A 75 -8.66 -4.95 -6.15
C ASN A 75 -9.58 -4.02 -5.33
N GLY A 76 -9.29 -2.71 -5.26
CA GLY A 76 -10.02 -1.76 -4.43
C GLY A 76 -10.62 -0.57 -5.19
N ASN A 77 -11.86 -0.22 -4.85
CA ASN A 77 -12.60 0.97 -5.28
C ASN A 77 -13.55 1.41 -4.14
N PRO A 78 -13.55 2.68 -3.67
CA PRO A 78 -12.73 3.83 -4.10
C PRO A 78 -11.30 3.82 -3.55
N VAL A 79 -11.03 3.06 -2.48
CA VAL A 79 -9.68 2.95 -1.91
C VAL A 79 -8.89 1.95 -2.73
N ILE A 80 -7.92 2.45 -3.49
CA ILE A 80 -7.06 1.64 -4.35
C ILE A 80 -6.16 0.76 -3.48
N SER A 81 -6.29 -0.55 -3.65
CA SER A 81 -5.39 -1.54 -3.04
C SER A 81 -5.02 -2.61 -4.06
N TYR A 82 -3.89 -3.25 -3.82
CA TYR A 82 -3.29 -4.23 -4.72
C TYR A 82 -3.11 -5.56 -4.00
N THR A 83 -3.36 -6.65 -4.71
CA THR A 83 -2.79 -7.95 -4.39
C THR A 83 -1.55 -8.15 -5.24
N VAL A 84 -0.42 -8.42 -4.58
CA VAL A 84 0.89 -8.55 -5.24
C VAL A 84 1.15 -10.04 -5.47
N LYS A 85 1.14 -10.48 -6.72
CA LYS A 85 1.32 -11.89 -7.11
C LYS A 85 2.68 -12.10 -7.73
N THR A 86 3.32 -13.24 -7.52
CA THR A 86 4.55 -13.58 -8.27
C THR A 86 4.20 -13.90 -9.72
N ALA A 87 4.95 -13.36 -10.68
CA ALA A 87 4.73 -13.63 -12.09
C ALA A 87 5.13 -15.06 -12.51
N GLU A 88 6.01 -15.71 -11.75
CA GLU A 88 6.38 -17.12 -11.94
C GLU A 88 5.18 -18.06 -11.71
N ASN A 89 4.32 -17.73 -10.74
CA ASN A 89 3.10 -18.48 -10.47
C ASN A 89 2.05 -17.60 -9.77
N ASN A 90 0.97 -17.30 -10.49
CA ASN A 90 -0.10 -16.39 -10.05
C ASN A 90 -1.00 -16.96 -8.95
N ASN A 91 -0.78 -18.20 -8.50
CA ASN A 91 -1.46 -18.77 -7.33
C ASN A 91 -0.84 -18.32 -6.00
N PHE A 92 0.31 -17.63 -6.04
CA PHE A 92 0.97 -17.11 -4.84
C PHE A 92 0.96 -15.58 -4.80
N ALA A 93 0.67 -15.05 -3.62
CA ALA A 93 0.69 -13.61 -3.33
C ALA A 93 1.55 -13.28 -2.11
N VAL A 94 2.06 -12.05 -2.10
CA VAL A 94 2.74 -11.47 -0.96
C VAL A 94 1.72 -11.20 0.14
N GLN A 95 1.99 -11.75 1.31
CA GLN A 95 1.18 -11.63 2.50
C GLN A 95 2.00 -11.12 3.68
N LEU A 96 1.41 -10.25 4.49
CA LEU A 96 1.90 -9.94 5.82
C LEU A 96 1.78 -11.18 6.72
N ASN A 97 2.89 -11.64 7.27
CA ASN A 97 2.93 -12.73 8.24
C ASN A 97 3.81 -12.33 9.43
N GLY A 98 3.20 -12.06 10.58
CA GLY A 98 3.89 -11.43 11.70
C GLY A 98 4.41 -10.04 11.32
N ALA A 99 5.72 -9.82 11.45
CA ALA A 99 6.39 -8.56 11.12
C ALA A 99 7.02 -8.53 9.70
N GLY A 100 6.94 -9.62 8.95
CA GLY A 100 7.64 -9.79 7.66
C GLY A 100 6.70 -10.14 6.50
N LEU A 101 7.23 -9.99 5.29
CA LEU A 101 6.53 -10.37 4.05
C LEU A 101 6.86 -11.82 3.69
N SER A 102 5.85 -12.62 3.40
CA SER A 102 6.02 -14.00 2.93
C SER A 102 5.03 -14.32 1.83
N MET A 103 5.31 -15.36 1.05
CA MET A 103 4.41 -15.86 0.03
C MET A 103 3.32 -16.73 0.67
N ALA A 104 2.08 -16.55 0.23
CA ALA A 104 0.93 -17.35 0.61
C ALA A 104 0.09 -17.68 -0.63
N ASN A 105 -0.84 -18.63 -0.51
CA ASN A 105 -1.83 -18.85 -1.55
C ASN A 105 -2.67 -17.57 -1.72
N VAL A 106 -2.95 -17.19 -2.97
CA VAL A 106 -3.85 -16.08 -3.27
C VAL A 106 -5.20 -16.33 -2.60
N ASP A 107 -5.72 -15.33 -1.90
CA ASP A 107 -7.11 -15.34 -1.45
C ASP A 107 -8.03 -15.00 -2.64
N PRO A 108 -8.82 -15.97 -3.17
CA PRO A 108 -9.68 -15.75 -4.32
C PRO A 108 -10.85 -14.80 -4.01
N SER A 109 -11.22 -14.65 -2.74
CA SER A 109 -12.30 -13.74 -2.34
C SER A 109 -11.85 -12.27 -2.36
N GLY A 110 -10.53 -12.02 -2.34
CA GLY A 110 -9.97 -10.67 -2.22
C GLY A 110 -10.33 -10.00 -0.89
N SER A 111 -10.69 -10.75 0.15
CA SER A 111 -11.11 -10.22 1.46
C SER A 111 -9.95 -10.14 2.45
N ASN A 112 -8.92 -10.97 2.30
CA ASN A 112 -7.77 -11.07 3.18
C ASN A 112 -6.96 -9.76 3.21
N ALA A 113 -7.09 -9.02 4.33
CA ALA A 113 -6.39 -7.75 4.53
C ALA A 113 -4.86 -7.90 4.48
N ASN A 114 -4.31 -9.05 4.88
CA ASN A 114 -2.87 -9.30 4.86
C ASN A 114 -2.30 -9.41 3.45
N GLN A 115 -3.14 -9.58 2.42
CA GLN A 115 -2.75 -9.59 1.00
C GLN A 115 -3.16 -8.31 0.26
N LYS A 116 -3.51 -7.25 1.01
CA LYS A 116 -3.86 -5.94 0.46
C LYS A 116 -2.77 -4.93 0.78
N TRP A 117 -2.26 -4.31 -0.28
CA TRP A 117 -1.19 -3.34 -0.23
C TRP A 117 -1.66 -2.04 -0.87
N MET A 118 -1.28 -0.90 -0.31
CA MET A 118 -1.42 0.40 -0.97
C MET A 118 -0.08 0.78 -1.58
N VAL A 119 -0.10 1.40 -2.76
CA VAL A 119 1.10 1.89 -3.44
C VAL A 119 0.88 3.35 -3.75
N ASP A 120 1.72 4.20 -3.16
CA ASP A 120 1.72 5.66 -3.34
C ASP A 120 3.07 6.06 -3.92
N CYS A 121 3.07 6.61 -5.12
CA CYS A 121 4.27 6.94 -5.89
C CYS A 121 4.42 8.44 -6.12
N SER A 122 5.68 8.88 -6.18
CA SER A 122 6.01 10.27 -6.54
C SER A 122 5.76 10.52 -8.03
N THR A 123 6.06 9.54 -8.88
CA THR A 123 5.78 9.60 -10.33
C THR A 123 5.21 8.29 -10.83
N CYS A 124 4.32 8.39 -11.83
CA CYS A 124 3.71 7.24 -12.51
C CYS A 124 3.63 7.52 -14.00
N ALA A 125 4.02 6.54 -14.80
CA ALA A 125 3.76 6.51 -16.23
C ALA A 125 2.33 6.03 -16.51
N THR A 126 1.78 6.49 -17.61
CA THR A 126 0.58 5.93 -18.25
C THR A 126 0.97 5.14 -19.51
N GLY A 127 0.09 4.26 -19.99
CA GLY A 127 0.35 3.45 -21.18
C GLY A 127 1.54 2.52 -20.94
N ILE A 128 1.50 1.81 -19.82
CA ILE A 128 2.57 0.89 -19.39
C ILE A 128 2.67 -0.30 -20.36
N SER A 129 1.57 -0.70 -20.99
CA SER A 129 1.56 -1.69 -22.06
C SER A 129 2.49 -1.27 -23.22
N GLY A 130 3.70 -1.83 -23.28
CA GLY A 130 4.71 -1.54 -24.31
C GLY A 130 5.87 -0.65 -23.87
N LYS A 131 5.91 -0.18 -22.62
CA LYS A 131 7.07 0.54 -22.06
C LYS A 131 8.17 -0.41 -21.59
N LYS A 132 9.37 0.14 -21.46
CA LYS A 132 10.55 -0.51 -20.86
C LYS A 132 11.18 0.41 -19.83
N GLY A 133 11.75 -0.17 -18.78
CA GLY A 133 12.40 0.60 -17.70
C GLY A 133 11.41 1.08 -16.64
N VAL A 134 11.79 2.13 -15.91
CA VAL A 134 11.04 2.63 -14.75
C VAL A 134 9.71 3.25 -15.20
N VAL A 135 8.61 2.73 -14.65
CA VAL A 135 7.23 3.19 -14.91
C VAL A 135 6.55 3.79 -13.69
N ALA A 136 7.12 3.63 -12.49
CA ALA A 136 6.75 4.41 -11.32
C ALA A 136 7.96 4.55 -10.39
N SER A 137 8.12 5.69 -9.74
CA SER A 137 9.30 5.95 -8.90
C SER A 137 8.98 6.60 -7.56
N GLY A 138 9.88 6.39 -6.61
CA GLY A 138 9.79 6.94 -5.25
C GLY A 138 8.54 6.44 -4.52
N CYS A 139 8.17 5.18 -4.74
CA CYS A 139 6.94 4.60 -4.25
C CYS A 139 7.09 4.04 -2.83
N SER A 140 6.11 4.33 -1.97
CA SER A 140 5.94 3.64 -0.70
C SER A 140 4.84 2.59 -0.81
N ILE A 141 5.08 1.44 -0.17
CA ILE A 141 4.17 0.31 -0.16
C ILE A 141 3.71 0.11 1.28
N THR A 142 2.40 0.20 1.51
CA THR A 142 1.81 0.18 2.85
C THR A 142 0.89 -1.01 3.00
N SER A 143 1.00 -1.73 4.12
CA SER A 143 0.06 -2.80 4.44
C SER A 143 -1.29 -2.23 4.83
N ASN A 144 -2.36 -2.77 4.24
CA ASN A 144 -3.71 -2.38 4.61
C ASN A 144 -4.13 -2.94 5.99
N THR A 145 -3.42 -3.94 6.51
CA THR A 145 -3.71 -4.55 7.82
C THR A 145 -3.36 -3.62 8.98
N ASN A 146 -2.18 -2.98 8.92
CA ASN A 146 -1.62 -2.25 10.07
C ASN A 146 -1.12 -0.84 9.72
N GLY A 147 -1.22 -0.42 8.47
CA GLY A 147 -0.79 0.92 8.03
C GLY A 147 0.73 1.14 8.06
N LEU A 148 1.52 0.08 8.23
CA LEU A 148 2.98 0.17 8.24
C LEU A 148 3.55 0.05 6.82
N CYS A 149 4.70 0.68 6.62
CA CYS A 149 5.39 0.73 5.34
C CYS A 149 6.40 -0.41 5.22
N VAL A 150 6.43 -1.04 4.04
CA VAL A 150 7.46 -2.03 3.70
C VAL A 150 8.83 -1.35 3.76
N THR A 151 9.73 -1.95 4.51
CA THR A 151 11.09 -1.47 4.74
C THR A 151 12.08 -2.47 4.19
N ASN A 152 12.96 -1.97 3.34
CA ASN A 152 14.08 -2.68 2.76
C ASN A 152 15.12 -2.99 3.84
N GLN A 153 15.60 -4.24 3.85
CA GLN A 153 16.78 -4.64 4.60
C GLN A 153 17.63 -5.53 3.69
N PRO A 154 18.76 -5.04 3.17
CA PRO A 154 19.57 -5.77 2.18
C PRO A 154 19.93 -7.18 2.65
N GLY A 155 19.70 -8.18 1.80
CA GLY A 155 19.99 -9.58 2.07
C GLY A 155 19.05 -10.27 3.08
N ALA A 156 18.03 -9.57 3.58
CA ALA A 156 17.09 -10.09 4.56
C ALA A 156 15.64 -10.07 4.04
N GLN A 157 14.76 -10.70 4.81
CA GLN A 157 13.31 -10.60 4.59
C GLN A 157 12.86 -9.14 4.72
N LEU A 158 11.98 -8.71 3.81
CA LEU A 158 11.34 -7.40 3.91
C LEU A 158 10.45 -7.37 5.15
N THR A 159 10.57 -6.27 5.90
CA THR A 159 9.84 -6.04 7.15
C THR A 159 8.90 -4.85 7.01
N LEU A 160 8.10 -4.59 8.04
CA LEU A 160 7.28 -3.39 8.11
C LEU A 160 7.72 -2.51 9.28
N SER A 161 7.74 -1.21 9.06
CA SER A 161 7.98 -0.22 10.11
C SER A 161 7.12 1.02 9.91
N SER A 162 7.12 1.92 10.89
CA SER A 162 6.38 3.18 10.80
C SER A 162 6.79 3.95 9.55
N CYS A 163 5.80 4.39 8.78
CA CYS A 163 6.03 5.17 7.56
C CYS A 163 6.74 6.48 7.89
N ASN A 164 7.98 6.63 7.43
CA ASN A 164 8.84 7.78 7.71
C ASN A 164 9.47 8.38 6.45
N ASN A 165 9.10 7.88 5.26
CA ASN A 165 9.63 8.31 3.96
C ASN A 165 11.16 8.16 3.82
N SER A 166 11.79 7.31 4.63
CA SER A 166 13.21 6.96 4.46
C SER A 166 13.47 6.28 3.12
N ALA A 167 14.71 6.34 2.63
CA ALA A 167 15.10 5.71 1.38
C ALA A 167 14.85 4.19 1.36
N ASP A 168 14.94 3.53 2.51
CA ASP A 168 14.64 2.10 2.67
C ASP A 168 13.14 1.78 2.53
N GLN A 169 12.26 2.78 2.57
CA GLN A 169 10.81 2.62 2.35
C GLN A 169 10.37 3.11 0.96
N LYS A 170 11.33 3.31 0.05
CA LYS A 170 11.08 3.76 -1.32
C LYS A 170 11.48 2.67 -2.30
N PHE A 171 10.67 2.53 -3.34
CA PHE A 171 10.87 1.55 -4.41
C PHE A 171 10.54 2.17 -5.76
N ASP A 172 11.27 1.74 -6.78
CA ASP A 172 10.99 2.02 -8.18
C ASP A 172 10.46 0.75 -8.84
N PHE A 173 9.48 0.94 -9.72
CA PHE A 173 8.81 -0.13 -10.46
C PHE A 173 9.24 -0.09 -11.91
N SER A 174 9.76 -1.20 -12.42
CA SER A 174 10.24 -1.32 -13.81
C SER A 174 9.64 -2.52 -14.53
N VAL A 175 9.44 -2.39 -15.85
CA VAL A 175 8.94 -3.47 -16.73
C VAL A 175 10.07 -4.21 -17.45
#